data_AF-A0A9N9GHH0-F1
#
_entry.id   AF-A0A9N9GHH0-F1
#
_cell.length_a   1.000
_cell.length_b   1.000
_cell.length_c   1.000
_cell.angle_alpha   90.00
_cell.angle_beta   90.00
_cell.angle_gamma   90.00
#
_symmetry.space_group_name_H-M   'P 1'
#
loop_
_entity.id
_entity.type
_entity.pdbx_description
1 polymer ?
#
loop_
_entity_poly.entity_id
_entity_poly.type
_entity_poly.pdbx_seq_one_letter_code
_entity_poly.pdbx_strand_id
1 'polypeptide(L)'
;MEFVHETSDIIRKYRKSEPGLLVTSRGILLFILVALLGGYFAISTAWMVLDKGIIVSQLKPATIIPVPDVEITFNYHFNIACELRYLDGSPSRPCDEDLVTQPSCDELSEDKRWHGWFTSIDGRVKFNLTENLYGVWFTINIDDPRYQRDLDAGMFVKVHDSDFNPRTVPQSVHDQALKIDPNFYARLDELNYHVNWMFINRHIRKKMIPSFFNVLGIPPSYFEEAYITSRYESVTAPDTVEFAGQPTTGPQKYANLFIGTLNWFEEVETESR
;
A
#
# COMPACT_ATOMS: atom_id res chain seq x y z
N MET A 1 -40.10 2.30 41.92
CA MET A 1 -39.13 2.65 42.97
C MET A 1 -38.70 1.44 43.82
N GLU A 2 -39.19 0.23 43.57
CA GLU A 2 -38.81 -0.97 44.37
C GLU A 2 -37.40 -1.51 44.05
N PHE A 3 -36.96 -1.47 42.78
CA PHE A 3 -35.64 -1.96 42.37
C PHE A 3 -34.44 -1.24 43.03
N VAL A 4 -34.60 0.03 43.39
CA VAL A 4 -33.52 0.82 44.04
C VAL A 4 -33.41 0.48 45.52
N HIS A 5 -34.50 0.06 46.17
CA HIS A 5 -34.46 -0.39 47.55
C HIS A 5 -33.84 -1.80 47.69
N GLU A 6 -34.14 -2.73 46.78
CA GLU A 6 -33.57 -4.09 46.80
C GLU A 6 -32.04 -4.13 46.64
N THR A 7 -31.49 -3.33 45.74
CA THR A 7 -30.04 -3.26 45.53
C THR A 7 -29.28 -2.71 46.75
N SER A 8 -29.90 -1.80 47.50
CA SER A 8 -29.31 -1.22 48.71
C SER A 8 -29.22 -2.19 49.90
N ASP A 9 -30.12 -3.17 49.98
CA ASP A 9 -30.11 -4.18 51.04
C ASP A 9 -29.11 -5.32 50.76
N ILE A 10 -28.69 -5.52 49.51
CA ILE A 10 -27.64 -6.49 49.13
C ILE A 10 -26.24 -6.01 49.56
N ILE A 11 -26.01 -4.69 49.58
CA ILE A 11 -24.71 -4.07 49.89
C ILE A 11 -24.55 -3.73 51.39
N ARG A 12 -25.64 -3.88 52.18
CA ARG A 12 -25.68 -3.46 53.58
C ARG A 12 -24.80 -4.35 54.47
N LYS A 13 -24.07 -3.71 55.40
CA LYS A 13 -23.16 -4.36 56.35
C LYS A 13 -23.91 -5.40 57.20
N TYR A 14 -23.37 -6.62 57.29
CA TYR A 14 -23.91 -7.76 58.04
C TYR A 14 -24.47 -7.34 59.42
N ARG A 15 -25.77 -7.58 59.65
CA ARG A 15 -26.37 -7.44 60.98
C ARG A 15 -26.26 -8.78 61.69
N LYS A 16 -25.73 -8.79 62.92
CA LYS A 16 -25.59 -9.99 63.78
C LYS A 16 -26.89 -10.77 64.03
N SER A 17 -28.05 -10.21 63.69
CA SER A 17 -29.38 -10.82 63.82
C SER A 17 -29.92 -11.45 62.52
N GLU A 18 -29.18 -11.43 61.41
CA GLU A 18 -29.63 -12.06 60.16
C GLU A 18 -29.45 -13.59 60.21
N PRO A 19 -30.42 -14.38 59.70
CA PRO A 19 -30.26 -15.81 59.57
C PRO A 19 -29.12 -16.12 58.60
N GLY A 20 -28.14 -16.93 59.02
CA GLY A 20 -26.93 -17.20 58.24
C GLY A 20 -27.18 -17.72 56.83
N LEU A 21 -28.30 -18.41 56.61
CA LEU A 21 -28.75 -18.95 55.32
C LEU A 21 -29.07 -17.85 54.29
N LEU A 22 -29.50 -16.68 54.75
CA LEU A 22 -29.82 -15.52 53.90
C LEU A 22 -28.55 -14.76 53.47
N VAL A 23 -27.48 -14.86 54.25
CA VAL A 23 -26.19 -14.23 53.94
C VAL A 23 -25.40 -15.09 52.95
N THR A 24 -25.43 -16.42 53.09
CA THR A 24 -24.87 -17.33 52.09
C THR A 24 -25.62 -17.26 50.76
N SER A 25 -26.96 -17.15 50.77
CA SER A 25 -27.73 -17.01 49.52
C SER A 25 -27.40 -15.72 48.77
N ARG A 26 -27.25 -14.58 49.47
CA ARG A 26 -26.78 -13.32 48.87
C ARG A 26 -25.40 -13.45 48.25
N GLY A 27 -24.46 -14.12 48.95
CA GLY A 27 -23.11 -14.38 48.43
C GLY A 27 -23.10 -15.24 47.17
N ILE A 28 -23.90 -16.32 47.15
CA ILE A 28 -24.04 -17.21 45.98
C ILE A 28 -24.66 -16.44 44.81
N LEU A 29 -25.70 -15.64 45.06
CA LEU A 29 -26.41 -14.89 44.03
C LEU A 29 -25.52 -13.79 43.42
N LEU A 30 -24.72 -13.10 44.24
CA LEU A 30 -23.67 -12.19 43.77
C LEU A 30 -22.62 -12.92 42.93
N PHE A 31 -22.17 -14.09 43.36
CA PHE A 31 -21.18 -14.87 42.63
C PHE A 31 -21.70 -15.32 41.25
N ILE A 32 -22.94 -15.83 41.18
CA ILE A 32 -23.58 -16.21 39.92
C ILE A 32 -23.71 -14.99 39.00
N LEU A 33 -24.12 -13.84 39.55
CA LEU A 33 -24.30 -12.63 38.76
C LEU A 33 -22.97 -12.12 38.18
N VAL A 34 -21.90 -12.14 38.97
CA VAL A 34 -20.54 -11.80 38.50
C VAL A 34 -20.04 -12.81 37.46
N ALA A 35 -20.30 -14.11 37.65
CA ALA A 35 -19.91 -15.14 36.69
C ALA A 35 -20.65 -14.99 35.34
N LEU A 36 -21.96 -14.69 35.36
CA LEU A 36 -22.73 -14.40 34.16
C LEU A 36 -22.24 -13.13 33.46
N LEU A 37 -21.94 -12.07 34.21
CA LEU A 37 -21.43 -10.82 33.65
C LEU A 37 -20.06 -11.02 33.00
N GLY A 38 -19.16 -11.76 33.67
CA GLY A 38 -17.84 -12.11 33.14
C GLY A 38 -17.93 -13.00 31.90
N GLY A 39 -18.82 -13.98 31.90
CA GLY A 39 -19.08 -14.84 30.74
C GLY A 39 -19.64 -14.05 29.55
N TYR A 40 -20.60 -13.16 29.79
CA TYR A 40 -21.14 -12.28 28.76
C TYR A 40 -20.05 -11.37 28.18
N PHE A 41 -19.23 -10.73 29.03
CA PHE A 41 -18.12 -9.90 28.59
C PHE A 41 -17.10 -10.68 27.75
N ALA A 42 -16.78 -11.92 28.14
CA ALA A 42 -15.88 -12.80 27.38
C ALA A 42 -16.45 -13.15 25.98
N ILE A 43 -17.75 -13.42 25.89
CA ILE A 43 -18.40 -13.72 24.60
C ILE A 43 -18.44 -12.46 23.72
N SER A 44 -18.84 -11.31 24.27
CA SER A 44 -18.87 -10.04 23.52
C SER A 44 -17.50 -9.64 23.00
N THR A 45 -16.45 -9.79 23.81
CA THR A 45 -15.07 -9.53 23.37
C THR A 45 -14.61 -10.50 22.29
N ALA A 46 -14.96 -11.78 22.39
CA ALA A 46 -14.65 -12.76 21.35
C ALA A 46 -15.37 -12.43 20.01
N TRP A 47 -16.64 -12.02 20.07
CA TRP A 47 -17.40 -11.66 18.87
C TRP A 47 -16.84 -10.39 18.21
N MET A 48 -16.50 -9.36 18.99
CA MET A 48 -15.85 -8.15 18.46
C MET A 48 -14.48 -8.42 17.81
N VAL A 49 -13.73 -9.42 18.30
CA VAL A 49 -12.45 -9.81 17.69
C VAL A 49 -12.67 -10.54 16.37
N LEU A 50 -13.74 -11.33 16.27
CA LEU A 50 -14.08 -12.15 15.10
C LEU A 50 -14.85 -11.40 14.01
N ASP A 51 -15.52 -10.29 14.34
CA ASP A 51 -16.19 -9.46 13.35
C ASP A 51 -15.15 -8.87 12.40
N LYS A 52 -15.32 -9.19 11.11
CA LYS A 52 -14.46 -8.68 10.04
C LYS A 52 -14.88 -7.24 9.78
N GLY A 53 -13.91 -6.32 9.82
CA GLY A 53 -14.17 -4.92 9.55
C GLY A 53 -14.79 -4.70 8.17
N ILE A 54 -15.74 -3.77 8.09
CA ILE A 54 -16.32 -3.27 6.85
C ILE A 54 -15.35 -2.24 6.28
N ILE A 55 -15.00 -2.37 5.01
CA ILE A 55 -14.19 -1.38 4.30
C ILE A 55 -15.13 -0.33 3.72
N VAL A 56 -14.97 0.92 4.15
CA VAL A 56 -15.71 2.07 3.61
C VAL A 56 -14.79 2.84 2.69
N SER A 57 -15.15 2.97 1.41
CA SER A 57 -14.41 3.74 0.42
C SER A 57 -14.97 5.16 0.28
N GLN A 58 -14.08 6.15 0.17
CA GLN A 58 -14.42 7.55 -0.11
C GLN A 58 -13.46 8.12 -1.15
N LEU A 59 -14.01 8.76 -2.19
CA LEU A 59 -13.21 9.51 -3.17
C LEU A 59 -12.91 10.91 -2.63
N LYS A 60 -11.63 11.28 -2.57
CA LYS A 60 -11.17 12.60 -2.20
C LYS A 60 -10.48 13.28 -3.38
N PRO A 61 -10.84 14.53 -3.73
CA PRO A 61 -10.12 15.25 -4.78
C PRO A 61 -8.68 15.54 -4.33
N ALA A 62 -7.71 15.27 -5.20
CA ALA A 62 -6.30 15.50 -4.97
C ALA A 62 -5.73 16.39 -6.06
N THR A 63 -5.18 17.54 -5.68
CA THR A 63 -4.49 18.45 -6.61
C THR A 63 -3.05 18.04 -6.86
N ILE A 64 -2.48 17.26 -5.95
CA ILE A 64 -1.12 16.77 -5.98
C ILE A 64 -1.14 15.27 -5.71
N ILE A 65 -0.56 14.48 -6.61
CA ILE A 65 -0.40 13.03 -6.46
C ILE A 65 1.09 12.73 -6.56
N PRO A 66 1.69 12.00 -5.62
CA PRO A 66 3.10 11.67 -5.70
C PRO A 66 3.39 10.85 -6.96
N VAL A 67 4.49 11.16 -7.64
CA VAL A 67 4.95 10.32 -8.75
C VAL A 67 5.43 9.00 -8.16
N PRO A 68 5.02 7.86 -8.73
CA PRO A 68 5.45 6.56 -8.22
C PRO A 68 6.93 6.30 -8.45
N ASP A 69 7.48 5.46 -7.61
CA ASP A 69 8.80 4.90 -7.81
C ASP A 69 8.70 3.69 -8.74
N VAL A 70 9.68 3.52 -9.61
CA VAL A 70 9.67 2.52 -10.67
C VAL A 70 10.95 1.70 -10.59
N GLU A 71 10.80 0.38 -10.54
CA GLU A 71 11.87 -0.58 -10.74
C GLU A 71 11.73 -1.19 -12.13
N ILE A 72 12.80 -1.14 -12.91
CA ILE A 72 12.88 -1.83 -14.21
C ILE A 72 13.94 -2.90 -14.09
N THR A 73 13.57 -4.14 -14.37
CA THR A 73 14.47 -5.30 -14.30
C THR A 73 14.56 -5.99 -15.64
N PHE A 74 15.78 -6.29 -16.09
CA PHE A 74 16.02 -6.92 -17.39
C PHE A 74 17.24 -7.85 -17.42
N ASN A 75 17.24 -8.81 -18.35
CA ASN A 75 18.35 -9.77 -18.48
C ASN A 75 19.61 -9.18 -19.15
N TYR A 76 19.46 -8.09 -19.89
CA TYR A 76 20.57 -7.43 -20.60
C TYR A 76 20.81 -6.04 -20.03
N HIS A 77 22.02 -5.51 -20.22
CA HIS A 77 22.31 -4.12 -19.85
C HIS A 77 21.43 -3.16 -20.68
N PHE A 78 20.94 -2.12 -20.02
CA PHE A 78 20.11 -1.09 -20.64
C PHE A 78 20.39 0.27 -19.99
N ASN A 79 19.94 1.33 -20.64
CA ASN A 79 19.96 2.70 -20.14
C ASN A 79 18.54 3.26 -20.06
N ILE A 80 18.29 4.07 -19.03
CA ILE A 80 17.02 4.73 -18.80
C ILE A 80 17.20 6.23 -18.98
N ALA A 81 16.39 6.84 -19.86
CA ALA A 81 16.22 8.29 -19.93
C ALA A 81 14.80 8.65 -19.50
N CYS A 82 14.63 9.81 -18.88
CA CYS A 82 13.37 10.24 -18.26
C CYS A 82 13.01 11.68 -18.69
N GLU A 83 11.75 11.90 -19.03
CA GLU A 83 11.18 13.20 -19.39
C GLU A 83 9.84 13.45 -18.68
N LEU A 84 9.66 14.63 -18.12
CA LEU A 84 8.40 15.10 -17.55
C LEU A 84 7.44 15.59 -18.65
N ARG A 85 6.16 15.23 -18.53
CA ARG A 85 5.10 15.55 -19.49
C ARG A 85 4.00 16.43 -18.86
N TYR A 86 3.59 17.45 -19.61
CA TYR A 86 2.59 18.43 -19.20
C TYR A 86 1.30 18.33 -20.04
N LEU A 87 0.13 18.47 -19.40
CA LEU A 87 -1.20 18.40 -20.03
C LEU A 87 -1.47 19.55 -20.99
N ASP A 88 -0.81 20.69 -20.80
CA ASP A 88 -1.00 21.91 -21.58
C ASP A 88 -0.23 21.93 -22.90
N GLY A 89 0.52 20.86 -23.20
CA GLY A 89 1.35 20.76 -24.40
C GLY A 89 2.67 21.53 -24.32
N SER A 90 3.05 22.02 -23.13
CA SER A 90 4.38 22.56 -22.87
C SER A 90 5.48 21.55 -23.24
N PRO A 91 6.68 22.02 -23.66
CA PRO A 91 7.77 21.13 -24.03
C PRO A 91 8.14 20.21 -22.86
N SER A 92 8.48 18.95 -23.16
CA SER A 92 8.96 18.05 -22.11
C SER A 92 10.29 18.54 -21.53
N ARG A 93 10.46 18.33 -20.23
CA ARG A 93 11.70 18.64 -19.51
C ARG A 93 12.38 17.32 -19.13
N PRO A 94 13.70 17.17 -19.33
CA PRO A 94 14.41 16.00 -18.81
C PRO A 94 14.33 15.95 -17.29
N CYS A 95 14.23 14.74 -16.73
CA CYS A 95 14.30 14.54 -15.30
C CYS A 95 15.70 14.86 -14.78
N ASP A 96 15.78 15.32 -13.53
CA ASP A 96 17.07 15.57 -12.88
C ASP A 96 17.83 14.24 -12.70
N GLU A 97 19.16 14.26 -12.85
CA GLU A 97 19.98 13.04 -12.91
C GLU A 97 19.95 12.20 -11.63
N ASP A 98 19.64 12.82 -10.48
CA ASP A 98 19.55 12.16 -9.19
C ASP A 98 18.29 11.29 -9.02
N LEU A 99 17.26 11.51 -9.84
CA LEU A 99 16.01 10.75 -9.80
C LEU A 99 16.11 9.40 -10.51
N VAL A 100 17.06 9.25 -11.43
CA VAL A 100 17.26 8.04 -12.24
C VAL A 100 18.57 7.37 -11.84
N THR A 101 18.47 6.18 -11.28
CA THR A 101 19.63 5.31 -11.07
C THR A 101 19.76 4.38 -12.27
N GLN A 102 20.85 4.52 -13.02
CA GLN A 102 21.11 3.65 -14.17
C GLN A 102 21.25 2.18 -13.74
N PRO A 103 20.92 1.22 -14.61
CA PRO A 103 20.88 -0.18 -14.25
C PRO A 103 22.22 -0.71 -13.75
N SER A 104 22.17 -1.49 -12.68
CA SER A 104 23.31 -2.24 -12.17
C SER A 104 22.93 -3.68 -11.92
N CYS A 105 23.87 -4.60 -12.12
CA CYS A 105 23.71 -6.01 -11.83
C CYS A 105 24.55 -6.34 -10.60
N ASP A 106 23.90 -6.83 -9.55
CA ASP A 106 24.61 -7.39 -8.40
C ASP A 106 24.82 -8.89 -8.62
N GLU A 107 26.03 -9.28 -9.01
CA GLU A 107 26.36 -10.69 -9.28
C GLU A 107 26.27 -11.58 -8.03
N LEU A 108 26.23 -10.98 -6.83
CA LEU A 108 26.12 -11.69 -5.55
C LEU A 108 24.65 -11.90 -5.11
N SER A 109 23.71 -11.22 -5.76
CA SER A 109 22.28 -11.39 -5.53
C SER A 109 21.76 -12.70 -6.14
N GLU A 110 20.69 -13.27 -5.57
CA GLU A 110 19.96 -14.37 -6.19
C GLU A 110 19.36 -13.95 -7.55
N ASP A 111 19.02 -12.67 -7.69
CA ASP A 111 18.58 -12.07 -8.94
C ASP A 111 19.77 -11.49 -9.71
N LYS A 112 20.18 -12.18 -10.77
CA LYS A 112 21.32 -11.80 -11.64
C LYS A 112 20.92 -10.88 -12.79
N ARG A 113 19.78 -10.21 -12.68
CA ARG A 113 19.27 -9.28 -13.69
C ARG A 113 19.83 -7.89 -13.46
N TRP A 114 19.75 -7.05 -14.47
CA TRP A 114 20.04 -5.62 -14.39
C TRP A 114 18.84 -4.89 -13.80
N HIS A 115 19.05 -4.16 -12.71
CA HIS A 115 18.00 -3.38 -12.04
C HIS A 115 18.28 -1.89 -12.19
N GLY A 116 17.38 -1.18 -12.87
CA GLY A 116 17.36 0.28 -12.97
C GLY A 116 16.19 0.86 -12.21
N TRP A 117 16.33 2.09 -11.72
CA TRP A 117 15.38 2.69 -10.81
C TRP A 117 15.06 4.13 -11.16
N PHE A 118 13.80 4.49 -11.01
CA PHE A 118 13.35 5.86 -10.88
C PHE A 118 12.75 6.04 -9.49
N THR A 119 13.21 7.07 -8.77
CA THR A 119 12.69 7.40 -7.45
C THR A 119 12.37 8.87 -7.37
N SER A 120 11.14 9.19 -6.99
CA SER A 120 10.77 10.54 -6.61
C SER A 120 11.24 10.80 -5.18
N ILE A 121 12.56 10.98 -5.01
CA ILE A 121 13.24 11.18 -3.71
C ILE A 121 12.45 12.19 -2.88
N ASP A 122 11.93 11.76 -1.72
CA ASP A 122 11.16 12.57 -0.77
C ASP A 122 10.00 13.38 -1.40
N GLY A 123 9.42 12.89 -2.50
CA GLY A 123 8.36 13.58 -3.22
C GLY A 123 8.81 14.88 -3.90
N ARG A 124 10.08 15.00 -4.30
CA ARG A 124 10.57 16.14 -5.10
C ARG A 124 9.80 16.32 -6.40
N VAL A 125 9.34 15.22 -7.00
CA VAL A 125 8.49 15.24 -8.19
C VAL A 125 7.11 14.71 -7.82
N LYS A 126 6.09 15.54 -8.05
CA LYS A 126 4.70 15.18 -7.82
C LYS A 126 3.90 15.55 -9.06
N PHE A 127 2.98 14.69 -9.47
CA PHE A 127 1.95 15.09 -10.40
C PHE A 127 1.16 16.23 -9.77
N ASN A 128 0.98 17.30 -10.53
CA ASN A 128 0.41 18.54 -10.03
C ASN A 128 -0.57 19.08 -11.07
N LEU A 129 -1.84 19.11 -10.69
CA LEU A 129 -2.92 19.59 -11.55
C LEU A 129 -2.77 21.07 -11.88
N THR A 130 -2.23 21.88 -10.95
CA THR A 130 -2.05 23.34 -11.15
C THR A 130 -0.88 23.62 -12.10
N GLU A 131 0.17 22.82 -12.03
CA GLU A 131 1.34 22.93 -12.92
C GLU A 131 1.20 22.11 -14.20
N ASN A 132 0.03 21.48 -14.42
CA ASN A 132 -0.27 20.57 -15.53
C ASN A 132 0.67 19.36 -15.64
N LEU A 133 1.52 19.09 -14.65
CA LEU A 133 2.44 17.95 -14.67
C LEU A 133 1.65 16.66 -14.38
N TYR A 134 1.51 15.81 -15.38
CA TYR A 134 0.61 14.65 -15.31
C TYR A 134 1.28 13.31 -15.60
N GLY A 135 2.51 13.32 -16.11
CA GLY A 135 3.17 12.09 -16.49
C GLY A 135 4.68 12.20 -16.57
N VAL A 136 5.30 11.03 -16.52
CA VAL A 136 6.72 10.80 -16.74
C VAL A 136 6.85 9.81 -17.89
N TRP A 137 7.73 10.14 -18.82
CA TRP A 137 8.02 9.35 -20.00
C TRP A 137 9.44 8.81 -19.91
N PHE A 138 9.57 7.50 -19.87
CA PHE A 138 10.83 6.79 -19.86
C PHE A 138 11.15 6.30 -21.27
N THR A 139 12.38 6.55 -21.71
CA THR A 139 12.94 5.95 -22.91
C THR A 139 13.98 4.93 -22.49
N ILE A 140 13.79 3.68 -22.90
CA ILE A 140 14.64 2.57 -22.51
C ILE A 140 15.39 2.07 -23.74
N ASN A 141 16.72 2.11 -23.65
CA ASN A 141 17.61 1.68 -24.70
C ASN A 141 18.46 0.51 -24.23
N ILE A 142 18.52 -0.56 -25.00
CA ILE A 142 19.46 -1.64 -24.75
C ILE A 142 20.79 -1.26 -25.39
N ASP A 143 21.86 -1.38 -24.64
CA ASP A 143 23.24 -1.16 -25.06
C ASP A 143 24.11 -2.42 -24.90
N ASP A 144 23.53 -3.54 -24.45
CA ASP A 144 24.22 -4.82 -24.43
C ASP A 144 24.40 -5.39 -25.85
N PRO A 145 25.65 -5.61 -26.31
CA PRO A 145 25.91 -6.19 -27.63
C PRO A 145 25.42 -7.64 -27.76
N ARG A 146 25.17 -8.34 -26.64
CA ARG A 146 24.70 -9.73 -26.61
C ARG A 146 23.18 -9.83 -26.70
N TYR A 147 22.47 -8.71 -26.72
CA TYR A 147 21.02 -8.71 -26.84
C TYR A 147 20.57 -9.40 -28.13
N GLN A 148 19.63 -10.34 -27.98
CA GLN A 148 18.99 -11.05 -29.08
C GLN A 148 17.48 -10.91 -28.91
N ARG A 149 16.84 -10.22 -29.88
CA ARG A 149 15.39 -9.97 -29.86
C ARG A 149 14.57 -11.26 -29.83
N ASP A 150 15.01 -12.29 -30.55
CA ASP A 150 14.29 -13.56 -30.68
C ASP A 150 14.25 -14.38 -29.38
N LEU A 151 15.14 -14.08 -28.43
CA LEU A 151 15.21 -14.72 -27.11
C LEU A 151 14.74 -13.80 -25.98
N ASP A 152 14.13 -12.67 -26.32
CA ASP A 152 13.68 -11.70 -25.34
C ASP A 152 12.44 -12.20 -24.59
N ALA A 153 12.55 -12.25 -23.26
CA ALA A 153 11.45 -12.60 -22.36
C ALA A 153 10.68 -11.37 -21.85
N GLY A 154 11.07 -10.16 -22.27
CA GLY A 154 10.47 -8.92 -21.81
C GLY A 154 11.18 -8.30 -20.61
N MET A 155 10.99 -7.00 -20.43
CA MET A 155 11.35 -6.27 -19.21
C MET A 155 10.26 -6.38 -18.15
N PHE A 156 10.68 -6.54 -16.89
CA PHE A 156 9.78 -6.49 -15.75
C PHE A 156 9.77 -5.07 -15.19
N VAL A 157 8.58 -4.48 -15.06
CA VAL A 157 8.41 -3.17 -14.43
C VAL A 157 7.59 -3.36 -13.16
N LYS A 158 8.12 -2.91 -12.02
CA LYS A 158 7.37 -2.78 -10.78
C LYS A 158 7.18 -1.31 -10.45
N VAL A 159 6.01 -0.96 -9.96
CA VAL A 159 5.63 0.42 -9.67
C VAL A 159 5.11 0.48 -8.25
N HIS A 160 5.67 1.39 -7.46
CA HIS A 160 5.33 1.58 -6.05
C HIS A 160 4.88 3.02 -5.80
N ASP A 161 3.95 3.20 -4.87
CA ASP A 161 3.68 4.54 -4.34
C ASP A 161 4.96 5.04 -3.65
N SER A 162 5.41 6.25 -3.97
CA SER A 162 6.67 6.76 -3.40
C SER A 162 6.59 7.05 -1.91
N ASP A 163 5.40 7.29 -1.36
CA ASP A 163 5.20 7.37 0.09
C ASP A 163 5.31 5.99 0.76
N PHE A 164 5.23 4.90 -0.03
CA PHE A 164 5.22 3.52 0.46
C PHE A 164 6.10 2.57 -0.38
N ASN A 165 7.30 3.01 -0.74
CA ASN A 165 8.29 2.18 -1.44
C ASN A 165 9.13 1.35 -0.44
N PRO A 166 9.18 0.00 -0.56
CA PRO A 166 9.93 -0.87 0.35
C PRO A 166 11.41 -0.51 0.56
N ARG A 167 12.05 0.16 -0.40
CA ARG A 167 13.47 0.52 -0.33
C ARG A 167 13.73 1.84 0.40
N THR A 168 12.77 2.76 0.37
CA THR A 168 12.95 4.12 0.90
C THR A 168 12.17 4.37 2.18
N VAL A 169 11.15 3.54 2.48
CA VAL A 169 10.35 3.68 3.70
C VAL A 169 11.20 3.50 4.96
N PRO A 170 10.95 4.29 6.02
CA PRO A 170 11.64 4.11 7.30
C PRO A 170 11.41 2.71 7.87
N GLN A 171 12.43 2.14 8.52
CA GLN A 171 12.34 0.81 9.14
C GLN A 171 11.15 0.66 10.10
N SER A 172 10.79 1.72 10.82
CA SER A 172 9.61 1.71 11.71
C SER A 172 8.30 1.48 10.97
N VAL A 173 8.15 2.04 9.77
CA VAL A 173 6.98 1.86 8.91
C VAL A 173 7.00 0.45 8.33
N HIS A 174 8.19 -0.03 7.92
CA HIS A 174 8.40 -1.39 7.43
C HIS A 174 8.00 -2.47 8.44
N ASP A 175 8.51 -2.36 9.67
CA ASP A 175 8.20 -3.29 10.76
C ASP A 175 6.71 -3.27 11.12
N GLN A 176 6.09 -2.08 11.08
CA GLN A 176 4.66 -1.94 11.33
C GLN A 176 3.80 -2.57 10.23
N ALA A 177 4.19 -2.40 8.96
CA ALA A 177 3.52 -3.02 7.83
C ALA A 177 3.54 -4.55 7.94
N LEU A 178 4.71 -5.14 8.22
CA LEU A 178 4.86 -6.59 8.40
C LEU A 178 4.11 -7.13 9.63
N LYS A 179 4.02 -6.35 10.71
CA LYS A 179 3.25 -6.74 11.89
C LYS A 179 1.75 -6.79 11.61
N ILE A 180 1.25 -5.86 10.81
CA ILE A 180 -0.17 -5.82 10.42
C ILE A 180 -0.44 -6.90 9.37
N ASP A 181 0.49 -7.09 8.44
CA ASP A 181 0.36 -8.01 7.32
C ASP A 181 1.72 -8.64 6.93
N PRO A 182 2.00 -9.87 7.37
CA PRO A 182 3.29 -10.52 7.15
C PRO A 182 3.66 -10.73 5.68
N ASN A 183 2.67 -10.79 4.78
CA ASN A 183 2.89 -11.03 3.34
C ASN A 183 2.80 -9.74 2.52
N PHE A 184 2.80 -8.57 3.18
CA PHE A 184 2.57 -7.30 2.51
C PHE A 184 3.50 -7.06 1.32
N TYR A 185 4.82 -7.14 1.54
CA TYR A 185 5.82 -6.88 0.50
C TYR A 185 5.80 -7.91 -0.62
N ALA A 186 5.56 -9.19 -0.29
CA ALA A 186 5.42 -10.23 -1.31
C ALA A 186 4.25 -9.95 -2.28
N ARG A 187 3.16 -9.33 -1.81
CA ARG A 187 2.05 -8.94 -2.69
C ARG A 187 2.35 -7.71 -3.54
N LEU A 188 3.26 -6.84 -3.10
CA LEU A 188 3.73 -5.73 -3.94
C LEU A 188 4.63 -6.24 -5.08
N ASP A 189 5.39 -7.30 -4.85
CA ASP A 189 6.25 -7.92 -5.87
C ASP A 189 5.48 -8.63 -6.99
N GLU A 190 4.20 -8.95 -6.79
CA GLU A 190 3.34 -9.59 -7.80
C GLU A 190 2.82 -8.61 -8.87
N LEU A 191 3.00 -7.30 -8.69
CA LEU A 191 2.60 -6.23 -9.63
C LEU A 191 3.56 -6.11 -10.83
N ASN A 192 3.99 -7.24 -11.40
CA ASN A 192 4.92 -7.26 -12.53
C ASN A 192 4.20 -6.88 -13.83
N TYR A 193 4.59 -5.75 -14.41
CA TYR A 193 3.94 -5.18 -15.58
C TYR A 193 4.90 -5.12 -16.78
N HIS A 194 4.48 -5.67 -17.91
CA HIS A 194 5.14 -5.48 -19.21
C HIS A 194 4.46 -4.31 -19.94
N VAL A 195 4.73 -3.07 -19.56
CA VAL A 195 3.84 -1.96 -19.96
C VAL A 195 4.57 -0.85 -20.70
N ASN A 196 3.96 -0.35 -21.77
CA ASN A 196 4.36 0.82 -22.55
C ASN A 196 3.61 2.06 -22.05
N TRP A 197 2.31 1.96 -21.74
CA TRP A 197 1.52 3.08 -21.21
C TRP A 197 0.75 2.63 -19.97
N MET A 198 0.95 3.34 -18.85
CA MET A 198 0.35 3.07 -17.55
C MET A 198 -0.32 4.33 -17.01
N PHE A 199 -1.62 4.24 -16.77
CA PHE A 199 -2.36 5.29 -16.06
C PHE A 199 -2.68 4.84 -14.65
N ILE A 200 -2.09 5.55 -13.69
CA ILE A 200 -2.17 5.20 -12.28
C ILE A 200 -3.40 5.83 -11.61
N ASN A 201 -3.98 5.07 -10.69
CA ASN A 201 -4.95 5.55 -9.70
C ASN A 201 -4.36 5.28 -8.32
N ARG A 202 -4.36 6.30 -7.47
CA ARG A 202 -3.84 6.21 -6.12
C ARG A 202 -4.95 5.86 -5.13
N HIS A 203 -4.65 4.91 -4.25
CA HIS A 203 -5.52 4.46 -3.18
C HIS A 203 -4.79 4.58 -1.85
N ILE A 204 -5.52 4.91 -0.78
CA ILE A 204 -4.98 4.97 0.58
C ILE A 204 -5.86 4.10 1.47
N ARG A 205 -5.31 2.98 1.93
CA ARG A 205 -5.98 2.07 2.84
C ARG A 205 -5.60 2.38 4.28
N LYS A 206 -6.60 2.69 5.10
CA LYS A 206 -6.47 2.90 6.53
C LYS A 206 -6.82 1.61 7.26
N LYS A 207 -5.80 0.84 7.65
CA LYS A 207 -5.93 -0.38 8.44
C LYS A 207 -6.01 -0.05 9.91
N MET A 208 -6.96 -0.64 10.63
CA MET A 208 -7.14 -0.38 12.05
C MET A 208 -6.02 -1.06 12.85
N ILE A 209 -5.30 -0.29 13.68
CA ILE A 209 -4.29 -0.88 14.57
C ILE A 209 -5.03 -1.54 15.74
N PRO A 210 -4.93 -2.87 15.91
CA PRO A 210 -5.66 -3.55 16.96
C PRO A 210 -5.15 -3.10 18.33
N SER A 211 -6.05 -2.57 19.15
CA SER A 211 -5.79 -2.15 20.52
C SER A 211 -6.94 -2.57 21.42
N PHE A 212 -6.61 -3.04 22.62
CA PHE A 212 -7.61 -3.37 23.64
C PHE A 212 -8.49 -2.17 23.99
N PHE A 213 -7.94 -0.95 23.92
CA PHE A 213 -8.69 0.27 24.19
C PHE A 213 -9.82 0.53 23.18
N ASN A 214 -9.71 -0.01 21.96
CA ASN A 214 -10.76 0.08 20.95
C ASN A 214 -12.03 -0.66 21.41
N VAL A 215 -11.86 -1.77 22.15
CA VAL A 215 -12.97 -2.52 22.77
C VAL A 215 -13.67 -1.69 23.86
N LEU A 216 -12.95 -0.78 24.50
CA LEU A 216 -13.47 0.11 25.55
C LEU A 216 -14.08 1.41 24.99
N GLY A 217 -14.23 1.53 23.66
CA GLY A 217 -14.82 2.69 23.00
C GLY A 217 -13.88 3.87 22.77
N ILE A 218 -12.56 3.70 22.98
CA ILE A 218 -11.58 4.69 22.54
C ILE A 218 -11.41 4.55 21.02
N PRO A 219 -11.44 5.65 20.25
CA PRO A 219 -11.31 5.56 18.80
C PRO A 219 -9.98 4.92 18.40
N PRO A 220 -9.98 4.02 17.40
CA PRO A 220 -8.76 3.39 16.94
C PRO A 220 -7.79 4.38 16.29
N SER A 221 -6.51 4.05 16.41
CA SER A 221 -5.49 4.55 15.50
C SER A 221 -5.49 3.74 14.21
N TYR A 222 -5.15 4.42 13.12
CA TYR A 222 -5.07 3.82 11.79
C TYR A 222 -3.64 3.84 11.28
N PHE A 223 -3.27 2.79 10.57
CA PHE A 223 -2.08 2.73 9.74
C PHE A 223 -2.49 3.04 8.31
N GLU A 224 -1.86 4.04 7.70
CA GLU A 224 -2.14 4.44 6.32
C GLU A 224 -1.17 3.74 5.37
N GLU A 225 -1.74 3.00 4.42
CA GLU A 225 -1.04 2.22 3.41
C GLU A 225 -1.45 2.75 2.04
N ALA A 226 -0.57 3.54 1.43
CA ALA A 226 -0.78 4.02 0.07
C ALA A 226 -0.39 2.92 -0.93
N TYR A 227 -1.23 2.71 -1.94
CA TYR A 227 -0.94 1.80 -3.04
C TYR A 227 -1.54 2.32 -4.34
N ILE A 228 -1.02 1.80 -5.45
CA ILE A 228 -1.39 2.24 -6.78
C ILE A 228 -2.04 1.08 -7.53
N THR A 229 -3.07 1.41 -8.31
CA THR A 229 -3.65 0.49 -9.29
C THR A 229 -3.56 1.11 -10.68
N SER A 230 -3.44 0.27 -11.72
CA SER A 230 -3.55 0.72 -13.12
C SER A 230 -4.80 0.13 -13.75
N ARG A 231 -5.47 0.93 -14.59
CA ARG A 231 -6.63 0.47 -15.40
C ARG A 231 -6.30 0.28 -16.88
N TYR A 232 -5.20 0.86 -17.33
CA TYR A 232 -4.80 0.87 -18.73
C TYR A 232 -3.33 0.45 -18.79
N GLU A 233 -3.12 -0.75 -19.30
CA GLU A 233 -1.82 -1.33 -19.52
C GLU A 233 -1.78 -1.75 -20.98
N SER A 234 -0.89 -1.11 -21.75
CA SER A 234 -0.63 -1.54 -23.13
C SER A 234 0.73 -2.20 -23.19
N VAL A 235 0.80 -3.40 -23.76
CA VAL A 235 2.05 -4.07 -24.08
C VAL A 235 2.26 -3.91 -25.58
N THR A 236 3.28 -3.18 -26.00
CA THR A 236 3.71 -3.25 -27.40
C THR A 236 4.72 -4.36 -27.54
N ALA A 237 4.42 -5.34 -28.40
CA ALA A 237 5.42 -6.29 -28.83
C ALA A 237 6.58 -5.55 -29.53
N PRO A 238 7.83 -6.02 -29.40
CA PRO A 238 9.00 -5.42 -30.05
C PRO A 238 8.96 -5.40 -31.59
N ASP A 239 7.91 -5.95 -32.21
CA ASP A 239 7.65 -5.98 -33.66
C ASP A 239 6.66 -4.88 -34.14
N THR A 240 6.38 -3.84 -33.34
CA THR A 240 5.59 -2.71 -33.84
C THR A 240 6.36 -1.89 -34.88
N VAL A 241 5.61 -1.14 -35.71
CA VAL A 241 6.13 -0.28 -36.80
C VAL A 241 7.18 0.73 -36.29
N GLU A 242 7.13 1.09 -35.00
CA GLU A 242 8.06 2.01 -34.34
C GLU A 242 9.49 1.44 -34.19
N PHE A 243 9.64 0.11 -34.24
CA PHE A 243 10.91 -0.62 -34.14
C PHE A 243 11.27 -1.36 -35.43
N ALA A 244 10.50 -1.16 -36.50
CA ALA A 244 10.74 -1.75 -37.80
C ALA A 244 12.05 -1.21 -38.40
N GLY A 245 12.98 -2.10 -38.74
CA GLY A 245 14.29 -1.76 -39.33
C GLY A 245 15.46 -1.66 -38.34
N GLN A 246 15.23 -1.92 -37.05
CA GLN A 246 16.30 -2.05 -36.06
C GLN A 246 17.02 -3.40 -36.16
N PRO A 247 18.31 -3.49 -35.75
CA PRO A 247 19.06 -4.73 -35.81
C PRO A 247 18.46 -5.78 -34.87
N THR A 248 18.46 -7.04 -35.30
CA THR A 248 18.01 -8.19 -34.48
C THR A 248 18.94 -8.48 -33.30
N THR A 249 20.19 -8.00 -33.38
CA THR A 249 21.22 -8.18 -32.36
C THR A 249 21.92 -6.88 -32.00
N GLY A 250 22.25 -6.73 -30.72
CA GLY A 250 23.04 -5.61 -30.21
C GLY A 250 22.22 -4.36 -29.84
N PRO A 251 22.89 -3.20 -29.69
CA PRO A 251 22.29 -1.99 -29.13
C PRO A 251 21.11 -1.48 -29.97
N GLN A 252 19.98 -1.25 -29.31
CA GLN A 252 18.77 -0.74 -29.97
C GLN A 252 17.81 -0.09 -28.98
N LYS A 253 16.91 0.76 -29.49
CA LYS A 253 15.82 1.30 -28.70
C LYS A 253 14.84 0.18 -28.39
N TYR A 254 14.54 -0.04 -27.13
CA TYR A 254 13.76 -1.20 -26.71
C TYR A 254 12.29 -0.88 -26.48
N ALA A 255 12.03 0.07 -25.59
CA ALA A 255 10.68 0.42 -25.19
C ALA A 255 10.60 1.89 -24.79
N ASN A 256 9.39 2.43 -24.85
CA ASN A 256 9.04 3.59 -24.07
C ASN A 256 8.10 3.14 -22.95
N LEU A 257 8.14 3.80 -21.81
CA LEU A 257 7.20 3.59 -20.73
C LEU A 257 6.65 4.96 -20.31
N PHE A 258 5.36 5.16 -20.47
CA PHE A 258 4.66 6.32 -19.96
C PHE A 258 3.95 5.96 -18.67
N ILE A 259 4.19 6.70 -17.60
CA ILE A 259 3.46 6.60 -16.35
C ILE A 259 2.83 7.97 -16.08
N GLY A 260 1.51 8.01 -15.95
CA GLY A 260 0.82 9.26 -15.65
C GLY A 260 -0.49 9.08 -14.91
N THR A 261 -1.06 10.19 -14.47
CA THR A 261 -2.39 10.25 -13.85
C THR A 261 -3.32 11.11 -14.69
N LEU A 262 -4.54 10.60 -14.90
CA LEU A 262 -5.68 11.36 -15.40
C LEU A 262 -6.80 11.43 -14.35
N ASN A 263 -6.62 10.74 -13.23
CA ASN A 263 -7.59 10.67 -12.16
C ASN A 263 -7.07 11.47 -10.96
N TRP A 264 -7.60 12.67 -10.80
CA TRP A 264 -7.25 13.59 -9.72
C TRP A 264 -8.09 13.34 -8.46
N PHE A 265 -8.40 12.08 -8.20
CA PHE A 265 -9.08 11.60 -7.00
C PHE A 265 -8.28 10.47 -6.37
N GLU A 266 -8.11 10.55 -5.06
CA GLU A 266 -7.57 9.49 -4.22
C GLU A 266 -8.72 8.73 -3.57
N GLU A 267 -8.71 7.40 -3.71
CA GLU A 267 -9.69 6.55 -3.04
C GLU A 267 -9.17 6.19 -1.64
N VAL A 268 -9.86 6.68 -0.61
CA VAL A 268 -9.52 6.40 0.79
C VAL A 268 -10.42 5.28 1.31
N GLU A 269 -9.83 4.11 1.52
CA GLU A 269 -10.48 2.94 2.08
C GLU A 269 -10.23 2.91 3.59
N THR A 270 -11.28 3.01 4.41
CA THR A 270 -11.15 2.94 5.86
C THR A 270 -11.75 1.64 6.38
N GLU A 271 -10.94 0.86 7.10
CA GLU A 271 -11.42 -0.33 7.80
C GLU A 271 -12.19 0.10 9.06
N SER A 272 -13.49 -0.09 9.08
CA SER A 272 -14.35 0.14 10.24
C SER A 272 -14.70 -1.20 10.88
N ARG A 273 -14.52 -1.33 12.19
CA ARG A 273 -15.07 -2.44 12.98
C ARG A 273 -16.24 -1.95 13.84
#